data_AF-A0A1I3UH90-F1
#
_entry.id   AF-A0A1I3UH90-F1
#
_cell.length_a   1.000
_cell.length_b   1.000
_cell.length_c   1.000
_cell.angle_alpha   90.00
_cell.angle_beta   90.00
_cell.angle_gamma   90.00
#
_symmetry.space_group_name_H-M   'P 1'
#
loop_
_entity.id
_entity.type
_entity.pdbx_description
1 polymer ?
#
loop_
_entity_poly.entity_id
_entity_poly.type
_entity_poly.pdbx_seq_one_letter_code
_entity_poly.pdbx_strand_id
1 'polypeptide(L)'
;MKRPTKLIAALLVTSLASGATLAFAQDSQPQSWSEVKCARYKKAWSEALTRRGTQGLGPEFLGNHEAFLGSGCMAQANVCPKSAEELELANIMVILAMNAGTASTFLPFSCRK
;
A
#
# COMPACT_ATOMS: atom_id res chain seq x y z
N MET A 1 -24.62 -57.32 63.47
CA MET A 1 -25.12 -55.99 63.86
C MET A 1 -24.36 -54.92 63.07
N LYS A 2 -25.12 -54.03 62.38
CA LYS A 2 -24.86 -52.62 61.99
C LYS A 2 -23.63 -52.26 61.11
N ARG A 3 -23.91 -51.90 59.84
CA ARG A 3 -23.17 -51.02 58.87
C ARG A 3 -23.06 -49.57 59.41
N PRO A 4 -22.18 -48.63 58.94
CA PRO A 4 -21.97 -48.32 57.51
C PRO A 4 -20.62 -47.75 57.02
N THR A 5 -20.45 -47.89 55.69
CA THR A 5 -19.86 -46.99 54.67
C THR A 5 -19.14 -45.71 55.09
N LYS A 6 -17.90 -45.54 54.61
CA LYS A 6 -17.42 -44.26 54.05
C LYS A 6 -16.50 -44.51 52.85
N LEU A 7 -17.03 -44.24 51.65
CA LEU A 7 -16.25 -43.95 50.45
C LEU A 7 -15.47 -42.66 50.70
N ILE A 8 -14.16 -42.68 50.49
CA ILE A 8 -13.37 -41.46 50.32
C ILE A 8 -12.64 -41.60 48.99
N ALA A 9 -13.27 -41.05 47.95
CA ALA A 9 -12.61 -40.66 46.73
C ALA A 9 -11.88 -39.34 47.00
N ALA A 10 -10.59 -39.23 46.65
CA ALA A 10 -9.91 -37.95 46.61
C ALA A 10 -8.85 -37.92 45.49
N LEU A 11 -9.32 -37.40 44.36
CA LEU A 11 -8.65 -36.68 43.26
C LEU A 11 -7.12 -36.75 43.14
N LEU A 12 -6.67 -37.38 42.05
CA LEU A 12 -5.42 -37.07 41.36
C LEU A 12 -5.53 -35.66 40.75
N VAL A 13 -4.78 -34.70 41.29
CA VAL A 13 -4.59 -33.39 40.67
C VAL A 13 -3.48 -33.54 39.62
N THR A 14 -3.85 -33.80 38.37
CA THR A 14 -2.94 -33.66 37.23
C THR A 14 -2.83 -32.18 36.84
N SER A 15 -1.74 -31.54 37.24
CA SER A 15 -1.40 -30.18 36.83
C SER A 15 -1.01 -30.16 35.34
N LEU A 16 -1.98 -29.86 34.47
CA LEU A 16 -1.72 -29.46 33.08
C LEU A 16 -1.14 -28.04 33.11
N ALA A 17 0.18 -27.93 33.12
CA ALA A 17 0.88 -26.68 32.80
C ALA A 17 0.73 -26.42 31.29
N SER A 18 -0.45 -25.93 30.88
CA SER A 18 -0.65 -25.38 29.54
C SER A 18 0.17 -24.11 29.42
N GLY A 19 1.31 -24.21 28.71
CA GLY A 19 2.08 -23.05 28.28
C GLY A 19 1.22 -22.17 27.40
N ALA A 20 0.66 -21.11 27.96
CA ALA A 20 0.01 -20.06 27.18
C ALA A 20 1.11 -19.24 26.49
N THR A 21 1.49 -19.64 25.28
CA THR A 21 2.17 -18.72 24.37
C THR A 21 1.20 -17.59 24.08
N LEU A 22 1.47 -16.40 24.63
CA LEU A 22 0.76 -15.18 24.28
C LEU A 22 1.01 -14.92 22.78
N ALA A 23 0.02 -15.26 21.94
CA ALA A 23 0.01 -14.84 20.55
C ALA A 23 -0.27 -13.34 20.53
N PHE A 24 0.79 -12.53 20.44
CA PHE A 24 0.65 -11.11 20.13
C PHE A 24 0.16 -11.00 18.69
N ALA A 25 -1.06 -10.50 18.49
CA ALA A 25 -1.48 -10.04 17.18
C ALA A 25 -0.51 -8.93 16.76
N GLN A 26 0.26 -9.17 15.69
CA GLN A 26 1.01 -8.09 15.06
C GLN A 26 -0.02 -7.14 14.44
N ASP A 27 -0.31 -6.03 15.13
CA ASP A 27 -1.01 -4.91 14.53
C ASP A 27 -0.14 -4.35 13.40
N SER A 28 -0.26 -4.93 12.21
CA SER A 28 0.09 -4.21 10.99
C SER A 28 -0.85 -3.00 10.94
N GLN A 29 -0.34 -1.84 11.36
CA GLN A 29 -1.10 -0.59 11.30
C GLN A 29 -1.71 -0.47 9.89
N PRO A 30 -3.02 -0.23 9.75
CA PRO A 30 -3.64 -0.11 8.45
C PRO A 30 -2.95 1.02 7.67
N GLN A 31 -2.55 0.72 6.43
CA GLN A 31 -1.88 1.70 5.58
C GLN A 31 -2.68 3.00 5.53
N SER A 32 -2.00 4.13 5.68
CA SER A 32 -2.61 5.44 5.48
C SER A 32 -3.18 5.53 4.06
N TRP A 33 -4.24 6.33 3.90
CA TRP A 33 -4.82 6.54 2.58
C TRP A 33 -3.82 7.09 1.56
N SER A 34 -2.85 7.90 2.01
CA SER A 34 -1.76 8.40 1.17
C SER A 34 -0.85 7.30 0.65
N GLU A 35 -0.48 6.32 1.48
CA GLU A 35 0.30 5.15 1.06
C GLU A 35 -0.47 4.29 0.07
N VAL A 36 -1.78 4.07 0.31
CA VAL A 36 -2.65 3.32 -0.60
C VAL A 36 -2.73 4.02 -1.97
N LYS A 37 -2.89 5.35 -2.00
CA LYS A 37 -2.89 6.13 -3.25
C LYS A 37 -1.57 6.00 -3.99
N CYS A 38 -0.45 6.15 -3.29
CA CYS A 38 0.87 6.05 -3.91
C CYS A 38 1.14 4.65 -4.48
N ALA A 39 0.76 3.59 -3.76
CA ALA A 39 0.89 2.22 -4.26
C ALA A 39 0.07 1.99 -5.54
N ARG A 40 -1.19 2.45 -5.57
CA ARG A 40 -2.05 2.39 -6.76
C ARG A 40 -1.47 3.18 -7.94
N TYR A 41 -0.94 4.38 -7.66
CA TYR A 41 -0.35 5.25 -8.67
C TYR A 41 0.92 4.66 -9.29
N LYS A 42 1.82 4.11 -8.45
CA LYS A 42 3.04 3.40 -8.90
C LYS A 42 2.69 2.23 -9.82
N LYS A 43 1.68 1.45 -9.45
CA LYS A 43 1.19 0.35 -10.29
C LYS A 43 0.70 0.87 -11.64
N ALA A 44 -0.18 1.88 -11.66
CA ALA A 44 -0.68 2.48 -12.89
C ALA A 44 0.43 3.03 -13.79
N TRP A 45 1.45 3.67 -13.21
CA TRP A 45 2.61 4.18 -13.93
C TRP A 45 3.38 3.06 -14.63
N SER A 46 3.72 2.01 -13.88
CA SER A 46 4.43 0.85 -14.43
C SER A 46 3.64 0.15 -15.55
N GLU A 47 2.32 0.02 -15.40
CA GLU A 47 1.45 -0.59 -16.40
C GLU A 47 1.33 0.29 -17.65
N ALA A 48 1.22 1.62 -17.48
CA ALA A 48 1.16 2.56 -18.59
C ALA A 48 2.45 2.52 -19.41
N LEU A 49 3.62 2.55 -18.76
CA LEU A 49 4.92 2.42 -19.44
C LEU A 49 5.09 1.07 -20.12
N THR A 50 4.66 -0.03 -19.48
CA THR A 50 4.75 -1.37 -20.07
C THR A 50 3.91 -1.49 -21.35
N ARG A 51 2.73 -0.87 -21.37
CA ARG A 51 1.80 -0.96 -22.51
C ARG A 51 2.15 0.01 -23.64
N ARG A 52 2.50 1.25 -23.30
CA ARG A 52 2.78 2.33 -24.25
C ARG A 52 4.21 2.28 -24.79
N GLY A 53 5.16 1.88 -23.94
CA GLY A 53 6.58 2.11 -24.16
C GLY A 53 7.02 3.55 -23.82
N THR A 54 8.32 3.79 -23.93
CA THR A 54 8.96 5.07 -23.57
C THR A 54 9.32 5.94 -24.76
N GLN A 55 8.94 5.55 -25.97
CA GLN A 55 9.21 6.36 -27.17
C GLN A 55 8.54 7.74 -27.06
N GLY A 56 9.33 8.78 -27.36
CA GLY A 56 8.91 10.18 -27.26
C GLY A 56 8.86 10.75 -25.83
N LEU A 57 9.23 9.96 -24.81
CA LEU A 57 9.35 10.44 -23.43
C LEU A 57 10.79 10.89 -23.16
N GLY A 58 10.94 12.14 -22.75
CA GLY A 58 12.22 12.74 -22.42
C GLY A 58 12.76 12.23 -21.07
N PRO A 59 14.10 12.23 -20.90
CA PRO A 59 14.73 11.78 -19.67
C PRO A 59 14.36 12.65 -18.46
N GLU A 60 14.10 13.95 -18.67
CA GLU A 60 13.67 14.86 -17.61
C GLU A 60 12.25 14.53 -17.10
N PHE A 61 11.31 14.24 -18.01
CA PHE A 61 9.95 13.84 -17.65
C PHE A 61 9.96 12.54 -16.85
N LEU A 62 10.67 11.52 -17.34
CA LEU A 62 10.81 10.24 -16.65
C LEU A 62 11.52 10.39 -15.30
N GLY A 63 12.64 11.12 -15.26
CA GLY A 63 13.43 11.32 -14.05
C GLY A 63 12.66 12.07 -12.96
N ASN A 64 11.94 13.14 -13.33
CA ASN A 64 11.11 13.88 -12.38
C ASN A 64 9.93 13.04 -11.87
N HIS A 65 9.36 12.20 -12.73
CA HIS A 65 8.29 11.28 -12.33
C HIS A 65 8.80 10.21 -11.36
N GLU A 66 9.92 9.57 -11.66
CA GLU A 66 10.55 8.59 -10.77
C GLU A 66 10.97 9.22 -9.43
N ALA A 67 11.46 10.47 -9.44
CA ALA A 67 11.75 11.20 -8.21
C ALA A 67 10.49 11.43 -7.35
N PHE A 68 9.35 11.77 -7.97
CA PHE A 68 8.08 11.85 -7.27
C PHE A 68 7.67 10.51 -6.66
N LEU A 69 7.77 9.41 -7.41
CA LEU A 69 7.48 8.07 -6.90
C LEU A 69 8.41 7.66 -5.75
N GLY A 70 9.70 8.02 -5.86
CA GLY A 70 10.72 7.80 -4.83
C GLY A 70 10.44 8.55 -3.53
N SER A 71 9.81 9.73 -3.61
CA SER A 71 9.38 10.51 -2.44
C SER A 71 8.19 9.94 -1.67
N GLY A 72 7.68 8.77 -2.07
CA GLY A 72 6.41 8.25 -1.55
C GLY A 72 5.20 9.01 -2.10
N CYS A 73 5.33 9.63 -3.27
CA CYS A 73 4.30 10.44 -3.90
C CYS A 73 3.86 11.67 -3.07
N MET A 74 4.71 12.16 -2.15
CA MET A 74 4.38 13.27 -1.23
C MET A 74 5.11 14.58 -1.59
N ALA A 75 6.15 14.52 -2.43
CA ALA A 75 6.87 15.72 -2.85
C ALA A 75 5.98 16.64 -3.68
N GLN A 76 6.19 17.95 -3.54
CA GLN A 76 5.63 18.94 -4.46
C GLN A 76 6.36 18.83 -5.81
N ALA A 77 5.84 17.99 -6.68
CA ALA A 77 6.46 17.66 -7.96
C ALA A 77 6.12 18.68 -9.06
N ASN A 78 7.01 18.74 -10.06
CA ASN A 78 6.87 19.55 -11.27
C ASN A 78 7.19 18.69 -12.49
N VAL A 79 6.36 17.67 -12.73
CA VAL A 79 6.47 16.81 -13.92
C VAL A 79 5.75 17.50 -15.07
N CYS A 80 6.45 18.41 -15.74
CA CYS A 80 5.89 19.15 -16.87
C CYS A 80 6.09 18.38 -18.18
N PRO A 81 5.02 17.96 -18.89
CA PRO A 81 5.14 17.40 -20.23
C PRO A 81 5.59 18.49 -21.23
N LYS A 82 6.59 18.16 -22.03
CA LYS A 82 7.22 19.01 -23.08
C LYS A 82 7.02 18.45 -24.49
N SER A 83 6.62 17.19 -24.63
CA SER A 83 6.23 16.56 -25.91
C SER A 83 4.74 16.16 -25.95
N ALA A 84 4.24 15.88 -27.15
CA ALA A 84 2.87 15.38 -27.32
C ALA A 84 2.70 14.00 -26.66
N GLU A 85 3.74 13.17 -26.74
CA GLU A 85 3.83 11.84 -26.16
C GLU A 85 3.80 11.88 -24.62
N GLU A 86 4.51 12.85 -24.01
CA GLU A 86 4.49 13.05 -22.57
C GLU A 86 3.12 13.58 -22.10
N LEU A 87 2.52 14.49 -22.86
CA LEU A 87 1.19 15.02 -22.54
C LEU A 87 0.11 13.94 -22.63
N GLU A 88 0.18 13.08 -23.65
CA GLU A 88 -0.68 11.92 -23.80
C GLU A 88 -0.55 10.99 -22.58
N LEU A 89 0.68 10.63 -22.19
CA LEU A 89 0.91 9.79 -21.02
C LEU A 89 0.41 10.45 -19.72
N ALA A 90 0.62 11.75 -19.55
CA ALA A 90 0.09 12.49 -18.41
C ALA A 90 -1.45 12.43 -18.35
N ASN A 91 -2.13 12.60 -19.50
CA ASN A 91 -3.59 12.46 -19.58
C ASN A 91 -4.07 11.05 -19.25
N ILE A 92 -3.39 10.01 -19.75
CA ILE A 92 -3.67 8.62 -19.39
C ILE A 92 -3.58 8.42 -17.87
N MET A 93 -2.51 8.92 -17.25
CA MET A 93 -2.32 8.80 -15.81
C MET A 93 -3.39 9.54 -15.00
N VAL A 94 -3.87 10.69 -15.47
CA VAL A 94 -5.00 11.41 -14.86
C VAL A 94 -6.26 10.54 -14.90
N ILE A 95 -6.60 9.97 -16.06
CA ILE A 95 -7.77 9.10 -16.23
C ILE A 95 -7.67 7.86 -15.33
N LEU A 96 -6.50 7.20 -15.30
CA LEU A 96 -6.28 6.03 -14.44
C LEU A 96 -6.46 6.39 -12.95
N ALA A 97 -5.97 7.56 -12.52
CA ALA A 97 -6.15 8.03 -11.16
C ALA A 97 -7.61 8.32 -10.81
N MET A 98 -8.38 8.90 -11.75
CA MET A 98 -9.83 9.11 -11.62
C MET A 98 -10.57 7.78 -11.46
N ASN A 99 -10.29 6.82 -12.34
CA ASN A 99 -10.92 5.49 -12.31
C ASN A 99 -10.60 4.72 -11.02
N ALA A 100 -9.41 4.94 -10.44
CA ALA A 100 -9.01 4.33 -9.18
C ALA A 100 -9.57 5.04 -7.93
N GLY A 101 -10.35 6.12 -8.10
CA GLY A 101 -10.86 6.94 -6.99
C GLY A 101 -9.75 7.72 -6.25
N THR A 102 -8.65 8.01 -6.94
CA THR A 102 -7.45 8.66 -6.38
C THR A 102 -7.17 10.04 -6.98
N ALA A 103 -8.05 10.52 -7.86
CA ALA A 103 -7.93 11.86 -8.45
C ALA A 103 -8.05 12.95 -7.37
N SER A 104 -7.02 13.78 -7.28
CA SER A 104 -6.91 14.90 -6.35
C SER A 104 -5.72 15.77 -6.76
N THR A 105 -5.32 16.73 -5.92
CA THR A 105 -4.05 17.49 -6.00
C THR A 105 -2.80 16.62 -5.81
N PHE A 106 -2.98 15.29 -5.82
CA PHE A 106 -1.96 14.27 -5.63
C PHE A 106 -1.10 14.04 -6.87
N LEU A 107 -1.59 14.33 -8.08
CA LEU A 107 -0.85 14.05 -9.31
C LEU A 107 0.35 15.00 -9.48
N PRO A 108 1.49 14.53 -10.01
CA PRO A 108 2.73 15.31 -10.04
C PRO A 108 2.82 16.30 -11.21
N PHE A 109 1.78 16.36 -12.05
CA PHE A 109 1.78 17.13 -13.28
C PHE A 109 1.54 18.61 -13.00
N SER A 110 2.58 19.40 -13.22
CA SER A 110 2.49 20.86 -13.24
C SER A 110 3.58 21.41 -14.14
N CYS A 111 3.36 22.62 -14.67
CA CYS A 111 4.34 23.37 -15.45
C CYS A 111 4.49 24.74 -14.84
N ARG A 112 5.61 24.96 -14.14
CA ARG A 112 5.99 26.29 -13.65
C ARG A 112 6.43 27.17 -14.82
N LYS A 113 6.08 28.46 -14.75
CA LYS A 113 6.49 29.48 -15.71
C LYS A 113 7.94 29.90 -15.49
#